data_AF-A0A1Y4SLX9-F1
#
_entry.id   AF-A0A1Y4SLX9-F1
#
_cell.length_a   1.000
_cell.length_b   1.000
_cell.length_c   1.000
_cell.angle_alpha   90.00
_cell.angle_beta   90.00
_cell.angle_gamma   90.00
#
_symmetry.space_group_name_H-M   'P 1'
#
loop_
_entity.id
_entity.type
_entity.pdbx_description
1 polymer ?
#
loop_
_entity_poly.entity_id
_entity_poly.type
_entity_poly.pdbx_seq_one_letter_code
_entity_poly.pdbx_strand_id
1 'polypeptide(L)'
;MEVKEKDRTYYEVYSLPRSEEVPAGYKELSFVCLRPDGAFEAPSTVGIMRRTARKKVEGLEDFHFHMLRHTYTSNLLSNGAAPKDVQELLGHADVSTTMNIYAHATREAKRTSARLLDKVIGGE
;
A
#
# COMPACT_ATOMS: atom_id res chain seq x y z
N MET A 1 24.01 -14.41 -4.47
CA MET A 1 23.53 -15.73 -4.93
C MET A 1 22.03 -15.65 -5.22
N GLU A 2 21.56 -16.24 -6.32
CA GLU A 2 20.12 -16.31 -6.66
C GLU A 2 19.59 -17.68 -6.22
N VAL A 3 18.68 -17.71 -5.24
CA VAL A 3 18.01 -18.94 -4.81
C VAL A 3 16.56 -18.87 -5.25
N LYS A 4 16.13 -19.80 -6.12
CA LYS A 4 14.73 -19.92 -6.54
C LYS A 4 14.05 -21.00 -5.73
N GLU A 5 13.01 -20.64 -4.99
CA GLU A 5 12.18 -21.58 -4.23
C GLU A 5 10.71 -21.22 -4.38
N LYS A 6 9.88 -22.16 -4.88
CA LYS A 6 8.41 -22.03 -5.01
C LYS A 6 7.93 -20.65 -5.50
N ASP A 7 8.30 -20.27 -6.72
CA ASP A 7 8.02 -18.96 -7.37
C ASP A 7 8.60 -17.71 -6.69
N ARG A 8 9.43 -17.86 -5.65
CA ARG A 8 10.12 -16.75 -4.99
C ARG A 8 11.61 -16.79 -5.32
N THR A 9 12.13 -15.65 -5.77
CA THR A 9 13.56 -15.47 -6.04
C THR A 9 14.17 -14.69 -4.89
N TYR A 10 15.10 -15.31 -4.18
CA TYR A 10 15.84 -14.71 -3.09
C TYR A 10 17.21 -14.26 -3.61
N TYR A 11 17.58 -13.01 -3.29
CA TYR A 11 18.88 -12.45 -3.62
C TYR A 11 19.65 -12.18 -2.32
N GLU A 12 20.85 -12.73 -2.21
CA GLU A 12 21.82 -12.18 -1.26
C GLU A 12 22.37 -10.86 -1.81
N VAL A 13 22.07 -9.77 -1.12
CA VAL A 13 22.50 -8.42 -1.47
C VAL A 13 23.79 -8.11 -0.73
N TYR A 14 24.86 -7.85 -1.49
CA TYR A 14 26.12 -7.35 -0.97
C TYR A 14 26.23 -5.87 -1.34
N SER A 15 26.25 -4.99 -0.34
CA SER A 15 26.63 -3.59 -0.55
C SER A 15 28.14 -3.52 -0.69
N LEU A 16 28.65 -3.50 -1.92
CA LEU A 16 30.06 -3.21 -2.14
C LEU A 16 30.31 -1.72 -1.81
N PRO A 17 31.31 -1.38 -0.98
CA PRO A 17 31.67 0.01 -0.77
C PRO A 17 32.21 0.57 -2.10
N ARG A 18 31.40 1.38 -2.79
CA ARG A 18 31.77 2.17 -3.98
C ARG A 18 32.81 1.48 -4.89
N SER A 19 32.54 0.27 -5.35
CA SER A 19 33.25 -0.20 -6.55
C SER A 19 32.63 0.53 -7.74
N GLU A 20 33.45 1.18 -8.56
CA GLU A 20 32.99 1.85 -9.79
C GLU A 20 32.36 0.88 -10.78
N GLU A 21 32.69 -0.41 -10.66
CA GLU A 21 32.24 -1.46 -11.57
C GLU A 21 31.61 -2.64 -10.79
N VAL A 22 30.57 -3.23 -11.39
CA VAL A 22 29.91 -4.44 -10.89
C VAL A 22 30.79 -5.66 -11.20
N PRO A 23 31.20 -6.47 -10.21
CA PRO A 23 32.06 -7.62 -10.46
C PRO A 23 31.43 -8.63 -11.44
N ALA A 24 32.25 -9.28 -12.26
CA ALA A 24 31.80 -10.28 -13.22
C ALA A 24 31.01 -11.41 -12.53
N GLY A 25 29.80 -11.70 -13.01
CA GLY A 25 28.89 -12.70 -12.43
C GLY A 25 27.89 -12.16 -11.42
N TYR A 26 27.93 -10.87 -11.09
CA TYR A 26 26.92 -10.21 -10.26
C TYR A 26 25.87 -9.51 -11.12
N LYS A 27 24.63 -9.49 -10.62
CA LYS A 27 23.52 -8.78 -11.25
C LYS A 27 23.37 -7.42 -10.59
N GLU A 28 23.40 -6.37 -11.39
CA GLU A 28 23.07 -5.03 -10.91
C GLU A 28 21.58 -4.97 -10.53
N LEU A 29 21.29 -4.52 -9.32
CA LEU A 29 19.94 -4.28 -8.84
C LEU A 29 19.78 -2.78 -8.60
N SER A 30 18.85 -2.16 -9.33
CA SER A 30 18.46 -0.78 -9.10
C SER A 30 17.26 -0.74 -8.16
N PHE A 31 17.39 -0.03 -7.04
CA PHE A 31 16.31 0.16 -6.08
C PHE A 31 15.76 1.58 -6.17
N VAL A 32 14.45 1.74 -5.95
CA VAL A 32 13.80 3.05 -5.91
C VAL A 32 13.94 3.69 -4.53
N CYS A 33 13.83 2.89 -3.47
CA CYS A 33 13.94 3.37 -2.09
C CYS A 33 15.40 3.32 -1.64
N LEU A 34 16.13 4.39 -1.95
CA LEU A 34 17.53 4.57 -1.55
C LEU A 34 17.66 5.70 -0.53
N ARG A 35 18.64 5.57 0.34
CA ARG A 35 19.13 6.65 1.21
C ARG A 35 19.93 7.68 0.41
N PRO A 36 20.16 8.88 0.98
CA PRO A 36 21.04 9.88 0.36
C PRO A 36 22.47 9.38 0.08
N ASP A 37 22.94 8.37 0.81
CA ASP A 37 24.25 7.72 0.60
C ASP A 37 24.22 6.60 -0.45
N GLY A 38 23.06 6.35 -1.09
CA GLY A 38 22.86 5.30 -2.08
C GLY A 38 22.61 3.91 -1.49
N ALA A 39 22.55 3.75 -0.17
CA ALA A 39 22.22 2.48 0.46
C ALA A 39 20.72 2.16 0.33
N PHE A 40 20.39 0.87 0.24
CA PHE A 40 19.00 0.40 0.22
C PHE A 40 18.28 0.73 1.53
N GLU A 41 17.08 1.33 1.44
CA GLU A 41 16.24 1.55 2.61
C GLU A 41 15.50 0.28 3.03
N ALA A 42 15.86 -0.24 4.20
CA ALA A 42 15.20 -1.41 4.75
C ALA A 42 13.75 -1.10 5.19
N PRO A 43 12.83 -2.08 5.11
CA PRO A 43 11.46 -1.93 5.61
C PRO A 43 11.38 -1.55 7.10
N SER A 44 12.41 -1.86 7.89
CA SER A 44 12.50 -1.45 9.30
C SER A 44 12.54 0.08 9.46
N THR A 45 13.08 0.82 8.49
CA THR A 45 13.07 2.28 8.47
C THR A 45 11.65 2.82 8.48
N VAL A 46 10.75 2.20 7.73
CA VAL A 46 9.31 2.53 7.73
C VAL A 46 8.74 2.37 9.14
N GLY A 47 9.09 1.30 9.85
CA GLY A 47 8.72 1.10 11.25
C GLY A 47 9.24 2.21 12.19
N ILE A 48 10.41 2.77 11.94
CA ILE A 48 10.97 3.90 12.70
C ILE A 48 10.21 5.19 12.38
N MET A 49 9.97 5.47 11.09
CA MET A 49 9.16 6.62 10.65
C MET A 49 7.78 6.61 11.30
N ARG A 50 7.17 5.42 11.44
CA ARG A 50 5.90 5.22 12.16
C ARG A 50 5.97 5.77 13.57
N ARG A 51 6.98 5.35 14.34
CA ARG A 51 7.15 5.73 15.75
C ARG A 51 7.35 7.24 15.88
N THR A 52 8.09 7.84 14.96
CA THR A 52 8.30 9.28 14.91
C THR A 52 7.01 10.02 14.58
N ALA A 53 6.25 9.56 13.59
CA ALA A 53 4.97 10.16 13.19
C ALA A 53 3.95 10.16 14.35
N ARG A 54 3.78 9.01 15.02
CA ARG A 54 2.89 8.87 16.20
C ARG A 54 3.21 9.84 17.34
N LYS A 55 4.47 10.28 17.45
CA LYS A 55 4.91 11.20 18.51
C LYS A 55 4.84 12.67 18.12
N LYS A 56 4.98 12.97 16.82
CA LYS A 56 5.11 14.34 16.32
C LYS A 56 3.80 14.92 15.79
N VAL A 57 2.85 14.07 15.41
CA VAL A 57 1.59 14.48 14.80
C VAL A 57 0.46 14.05 15.73
N GLU A 58 -0.28 15.04 16.23
CA GLU A 58 -1.49 14.81 17.02
C GLU A 58 -2.54 14.08 16.17
N GLY A 59 -3.22 13.10 16.77
CA GLY A 59 -4.25 12.30 16.08
C GLY A 59 -3.70 11.09 15.30
N LEU A 60 -2.40 10.82 15.35
CA LEU A 60 -1.77 9.63 14.78
C LEU A 60 -1.34 8.60 15.83
N GLU A 61 -1.89 8.63 17.04
CA GLU A 61 -1.51 7.75 18.14
C GLU A 61 -1.67 6.27 17.80
N ASP A 62 -2.66 5.91 16.98
CA ASP A 62 -2.90 4.54 16.51
C ASP A 62 -2.48 4.30 15.05
N PHE A 63 -1.66 5.19 14.48
CA PHE A 63 -1.27 5.09 13.08
C PHE A 63 -0.46 3.82 12.78
N HIS A 64 -0.83 3.09 11.72
CA HIS A 64 -0.10 1.99 11.10
C HIS A 64 0.06 2.25 9.59
N PHE A 65 1.17 1.85 8.98
CA PHE A 65 1.39 2.07 7.54
C PHE A 65 0.35 1.42 6.63
N HIS A 66 -0.25 0.29 7.04
CA HIS A 66 -1.35 -0.33 6.29
C HIS A 66 -2.61 0.54 6.23
N MET A 67 -2.78 1.48 7.17
CA MET A 67 -3.89 2.43 7.12
C MET A 67 -3.81 3.34 5.89
N LEU A 68 -2.61 3.68 5.41
CA LEU A 68 -2.48 4.47 4.18
C LEU A 68 -3.10 3.74 2.98
N ARG A 69 -2.87 2.43 2.89
CA ARG A 69 -3.46 1.57 1.85
C ARG A 69 -4.98 1.49 1.99
N HIS A 70 -5.49 1.41 3.22
CA HIS A 70 -6.93 1.45 3.49
C HIS A 70 -7.55 2.79 3.11
N THR A 71 -6.93 3.91 3.47
CA THR A 71 -7.39 5.25 3.10
C THR A 71 -7.42 5.43 1.59
N TYR A 72 -6.37 4.99 0.87
CA TYR A 72 -6.35 5.01 -0.59
C TYR A 72 -7.52 4.22 -1.19
N THR A 73 -7.75 2.99 -0.71
CA THR A 73 -8.84 2.13 -1.14
C THR A 73 -10.21 2.76 -0.87
N SER A 74 -10.45 3.22 0.36
CA SER A 74 -11.70 3.87 0.75
C SER A 74 -11.97 5.12 -0.08
N ASN A 75 -10.94 5.93 -0.34
CA ASN A 75 -11.08 7.14 -1.15
C ASN A 75 -11.47 6.83 -2.58
N LEU A 76 -10.85 5.84 -3.23
CA LEU A 76 -11.22 5.46 -4.59
C LEU A 76 -12.67 4.96 -4.66
N LEU A 77 -13.07 4.09 -3.74
CA LEU A 77 -14.42 3.55 -3.70
C LEU A 77 -15.47 4.63 -3.43
N SER A 78 -15.20 5.54 -2.49
CA SER A 78 -16.10 6.66 -2.18
C SER A 78 -16.25 7.65 -3.35
N ASN A 79 -15.26 7.73 -4.24
CA ASN A 79 -15.33 8.54 -5.47
C ASN A 79 -15.91 7.76 -6.67
N GLY A 80 -16.48 6.57 -6.44
CA GLY A 80 -17.20 5.81 -7.47
C GLY A 80 -16.31 4.96 -8.38
N ALA A 81 -15.04 4.74 -8.02
CA ALA A 81 -14.19 3.80 -8.74
C ALA A 81 -14.77 2.38 -8.67
N ALA A 82 -14.71 1.64 -9.78
CA ALA A 82 -15.20 0.28 -9.79
C ALA A 82 -14.33 -0.60 -8.87
N PRO A 83 -14.93 -1.48 -8.06
CA PRO A 83 -14.18 -2.31 -7.11
C PRO A 83 -13.10 -3.18 -7.76
N LYS A 84 -13.34 -3.61 -9.00
CA LYS A 84 -12.41 -4.40 -9.79
C LYS A 84 -11.15 -3.61 -10.16
N ASP A 85 -11.33 -2.35 -10.59
CA ASP A 85 -10.22 -1.45 -10.93
C ASP A 85 -9.38 -1.14 -9.69
N VAL A 86 -10.03 -0.93 -8.54
CA VAL A 86 -9.34 -0.72 -7.25
C VAL A 86 -8.54 -1.96 -6.84
N GLN A 87 -9.09 -3.17 -7.06
CA GLN A 87 -8.38 -4.42 -6.79
C GLN A 87 -7.13 -4.58 -7.68
N GLU A 88 -7.24 -4.26 -8.97
CA GLU A 88 -6.12 -4.30 -9.92
C GLU A 88 -5.03 -3.29 -9.55
N LEU A 89 -5.41 -2.04 -9.23
CA LEU A 89 -4.48 -0.97 -8.82
C LEU A 89 -3.68 -1.33 -7.55
N LEU A 90 -4.29 -2.07 -6.64
CA LEU A 90 -3.64 -2.48 -5.40
C LEU A 90 -2.75 -3.73 -5.59
N GLY A 91 -2.94 -4.51 -6.64
CA GLY A 91 -2.14 -5.72 -6.90
C GLY A 91 -2.23 -6.80 -5.82
N HIS A 92 -3.39 -6.95 -5.16
CA HIS A 92 -3.56 -7.92 -4.07
C HIS A 92 -3.56 -9.37 -4.57
N ALA A 93 -2.72 -10.22 -3.98
CA ALA A 93 -2.93 -11.67 -3.95
C ALA A 93 -3.94 -12.11 -2.87
N ASP A 94 -4.15 -11.30 -1.81
CA ASP A 94 -5.08 -11.57 -0.71
C ASP A 94 -6.15 -10.47 -0.60
N VAL A 95 -7.41 -10.87 -0.80
CA VAL A 95 -8.61 -10.02 -0.99
C VAL A 95 -9.28 -9.67 0.34
N SER A 96 -8.93 -10.33 1.45
CA SER A 96 -9.74 -10.34 2.67
C SER A 96 -9.92 -8.96 3.33
N THR A 97 -8.89 -8.11 3.35
CA THR A 97 -9.00 -6.77 3.96
C THR A 97 -9.71 -5.76 3.04
N THR A 98 -9.53 -5.90 1.73
CA THR A 98 -10.22 -5.09 0.71
C THR A 98 -11.73 -5.35 0.75
N MET A 99 -12.14 -6.61 0.98
CA MET A 99 -13.54 -7.01 1.02
C MET A 99 -14.31 -6.42 2.21
N ASN A 100 -13.69 -6.31 3.38
CA ASN A 100 -14.31 -5.68 4.57
C ASN A 100 -14.55 -4.17 4.38
N ILE A 101 -13.59 -3.48 3.77
CA ILE A 101 -13.72 -2.04 3.44
C ILE A 101 -14.75 -1.85 2.33
N TYR A 102 -14.69 -2.68 1.29
CA TYR A 102 -15.66 -2.72 0.20
C TYR A 102 -17.09 -2.88 0.73
N ALA A 103 -17.31 -3.79 1.70
CA ALA A 103 -18.62 -3.99 2.30
C ALA A 103 -19.15 -2.73 2.99
N HIS A 104 -18.31 -1.99 3.70
CA HIS A 104 -18.70 -0.74 4.36
C HIS A 104 -18.99 0.39 3.37
N ALA A 105 -18.07 0.66 2.43
CA ALA A 105 -18.24 1.72 1.43
C ALA A 105 -19.47 1.47 0.54
N THR A 106 -19.70 0.22 0.11
CA THR A 106 -20.87 -0.13 -0.71
C THR A 106 -22.18 0.00 0.07
N ARG A 107 -22.19 -0.32 1.38
CA ARG A 107 -23.37 -0.13 2.24
C ARG A 107 -23.73 1.35 2.38
N GLU A 108 -22.73 2.22 2.47
CA GLU A 108 -22.92 3.65 2.55
C GLU A 108 -23.45 4.22 1.23
N ALA A 109 -22.84 3.84 0.10
CA ALA A 109 -23.31 4.20 -1.24
C ALA A 109 -24.76 3.72 -1.51
N LYS A 110 -25.10 2.51 -1.09
CA LYS A 110 -26.49 1.98 -1.18
C LYS A 110 -27.47 2.76 -0.31
N ARG A 111 -27.08 3.14 0.93
CA ARG A 111 -27.90 3.99 1.80
C ARG A 111 -28.13 5.38 1.18
N THR A 112 -27.10 5.99 0.61
CA THR A 112 -27.21 7.29 -0.06
C THR A 112 -28.14 7.18 -1.28
N SER A 113 -27.99 6.13 -2.08
CA SER A 113 -28.88 5.88 -3.24
C SER A 113 -30.33 5.65 -2.82
N ALA A 114 -30.56 4.87 -1.76
CA ALA A 114 -31.90 4.64 -1.21
C ALA A 114 -32.52 5.95 -0.68
N ARG A 115 -31.75 6.82 -0.03
CA ARG A 115 -32.22 8.15 0.42
C ARG A 115 -32.55 9.08 -0.74
N LEU A 116 -31.79 9.03 -1.84
CA LEU A 116 -32.13 9.78 -3.06
C LEU A 116 -33.45 9.28 -3.66
N LEU A 117 -33.66 7.97 -3.68
CA LEU A 117 -34.92 7.37 -4.12
C LEU A 117 -36.09 7.78 -3.22
N ASP A 118 -35.90 7.76 -1.90
CA ASP A 118 -36.89 8.18 -0.90
C ASP A 118 -37.25 9.66 -1.05
N LYS A 119 -36.29 10.50 -1.45
CA LYS A 119 -36.52 11.92 -1.75
C LYS A 119 -37.30 12.14 -3.04
N VAL A 120 -37.17 11.24 -4.01
CA VAL A 120 -37.92 11.27 -5.28
C VAL A 120 -39.33 10.70 -5.12
N ILE A 121 -39.50 9.69 -4.26
CA ILE A 121 -40.79 9.00 -4.03
C ILE A 121 -41.60 9.68 -2.91
N GLY A 122 -40.94 10.29 -1.93
CA GLY A 122 -41.54 10.94 -0.76
C GLY A 122 -41.59 12.48 -0.83
N GLY A 123 -41.39 13.08 -2.01
CA GLY A 123 -41.73 14.48 -2.25
C GLY A 123 -43.26 14.64 -2.41
N GLU A 124 -43.79 15.70 -1.77
CA GLU A 124 -45.18 16.17 -1.81
C GLU A 124 -45.95 15.95 -3.12
#